data_AF-A2FYS5-F1
#
_entry.id   AF-A2FYS5-F1
#
_cell.length_a   1.000
_cell.length_b   1.000
_cell.length_c   1.000
_cell.angle_alpha   90.00
_cell.angle_beta   90.00
_cell.angle_gamma   90.00
#
_symmetry.space_group_name_H-M   'P 1'
#
loop_
_entity.id
_entity.type
_entity.pdbx_description
1 polymer ?
#
loop_
_entity_poly.entity_id
_entity_poly.type
_entity_poly.pdbx_seq_one_letter_code
_entity_poly.pdbx_strand_id
1 'polypeptide(L)'
;MGKSIIKIQRTVRVKRNFSKQDDERLLKAVQQNEFIDWKEIAHKVGGWSARQCRERWKNYLDPALSHEKWNATEDQILLEKFEEYGTNWVEIKRHLPGRAVNGIKNRLQYLKKHSPLRVEEFKQEEASFNDIDYYLDFLKISNLSNSHDKSDISAFN
;
A
#
# COMPACT_ATOMS: atom_id res chain seq x y z
N MET A 1 39.16 -20.74 34.52
CA MET A 1 39.04 -19.82 33.36
C MET A 1 37.67 -20.01 32.72
N GLY A 2 36.66 -19.25 33.15
CA GLY A 2 35.29 -19.35 32.64
C GLY A 2 35.14 -18.58 31.33
N LYS A 3 34.69 -19.26 30.26
CA LYS A 3 34.38 -18.62 28.98
C LYS A 3 33.01 -17.95 29.10
N SER A 4 32.98 -16.61 29.12
CA SER A 4 31.74 -15.85 29.07
C SER A 4 30.99 -16.11 27.76
N ILE A 5 29.81 -16.72 27.86
CA ILE A 5 28.88 -16.89 26.75
C ILE A 5 28.22 -15.54 26.48
N ILE A 6 28.67 -14.83 25.44
CA ILE A 6 28.00 -13.64 24.95
C ILE A 6 26.67 -14.09 24.33
N LYS A 7 25.56 -13.89 25.05
CA LYS A 7 24.21 -14.03 24.50
C LYS A 7 24.01 -12.90 23.48
N ILE A 8 24.21 -13.19 22.20
CA ILE A 8 23.84 -12.26 21.11
C ILE A 8 22.30 -12.19 21.09
N GLN A 9 21.75 -11.19 21.78
CA GLN A 9 20.34 -10.88 21.68
C GLN A 9 20.06 -10.39 20.25
N ARG A 10 19.33 -11.18 19.47
CA ARG A 10 18.78 -10.73 18.18
C ARG A 10 17.74 -9.65 18.47
N THR A 11 18.15 -8.38 18.38
CA THR A 11 17.22 -7.26 18.42
C THR A 11 16.30 -7.35 17.21
N VAL A 12 14.99 -7.53 17.42
CA VAL A 12 13.99 -7.41 16.35
C VAL A 12 14.02 -5.97 15.87
N ARG A 13 14.63 -5.72 14.70
CA ARG A 13 14.63 -4.38 14.10
C ARG A 13 13.22 -4.08 13.60
N VAL A 14 12.54 -3.17 14.29
CA VAL A 14 11.27 -2.59 13.82
C VAL A 14 11.51 -1.95 12.44
N LYS A 15 10.73 -2.37 11.44
CA LYS A 15 10.85 -1.84 10.08
C LYS A 15 10.38 -0.37 10.07
N ARG A 16 11.32 0.56 9.88
CA ARG A 16 11.04 1.99 9.72
C ARG A 16 10.39 2.25 8.35
N ASN A 17 9.37 3.10 8.29
CA ASN A 17 8.72 3.58 7.07
C ASN A 17 9.19 4.99 6.69
N PHE A 18 9.14 5.33 5.40
CA PHE A 18 9.39 6.70 4.93
C PHE A 18 8.29 7.64 5.45
N SER A 19 8.70 8.70 6.13
CA SER A 19 7.84 9.83 6.48
C SER A 19 7.72 10.82 5.31
N LYS A 20 6.80 11.79 5.42
CA LYS A 20 6.70 12.88 4.44
C LYS A 20 8.01 13.68 4.34
N GLN A 21 8.67 13.92 5.47
CA GLN A 21 9.97 14.61 5.51
C GLN A 21 11.09 13.77 4.86
N ASP A 22 11.01 12.45 4.92
CA ASP A 22 11.93 11.59 4.17
C ASP A 22 11.71 11.70 2.66
N ASP A 23 10.44 11.71 2.24
CA ASP A 23 10.05 11.86 0.83
C ASP A 23 10.45 13.23 0.27
N GLU A 24 10.22 14.32 1.02
CA GLU A 24 10.64 15.67 0.64
C GLU A 24 12.16 15.77 0.43
N ARG A 25 12.93 15.20 1.34
CA ARG A 25 14.40 15.13 1.20
C ARG A 25 14.81 14.33 -0.03
N LEU A 26 14.14 13.22 -0.29
CA LEU A 26 14.41 12.36 -1.45
C LEU A 26 14.07 13.06 -2.77
N LEU A 27 12.90 13.70 -2.87
CA LEU A 27 12.50 14.50 -4.02
C LEU A 27 13.51 15.62 -4.31
N LYS A 28 13.89 16.38 -3.27
CA LYS A 28 14.87 17.46 -3.38
C LYS A 28 16.24 16.93 -3.84
N ALA A 29 16.72 15.84 -3.25
CA ALA A 29 18.01 15.26 -3.61
C ALA A 29 18.05 14.75 -5.07
N VAL A 30 16.94 14.20 -5.58
CA VAL A 30 16.85 13.79 -6.99
C VAL A 30 16.83 15.00 -7.93
N GLN A 31 16.11 16.07 -7.59
CA GLN A 31 16.03 17.29 -8.40
C GLN A 31 17.35 18.07 -8.46
N GLN A 32 18.16 18.02 -7.41
CA GLN A 32 19.43 18.75 -7.32
C GLN A 32 20.59 18.08 -8.05
N ASN A 33 20.42 16.82 -8.47
CA ASN A 33 21.46 16.06 -9.14
C ASN A 33 21.22 16.05 -10.65
N GLU A 34 22.27 16.31 -11.43
CA GLU A 34 22.22 16.21 -12.90
C GLU A 34 21.96 14.76 -13.35
N PHE A 35 22.51 13.79 -12.60
CA PHE A 35 22.34 12.36 -12.83
C PHE A 35 21.90 11.63 -11.56
N ILE A 36 21.08 10.59 -11.70
CA ILE A 36 20.60 9.81 -10.56
C ILE A 36 21.69 8.85 -10.06
N ASP A 37 22.46 9.28 -9.06
CA ASP A 37 23.30 8.40 -8.24
C ASP A 37 22.62 8.13 -6.88
N TRP A 38 22.09 6.93 -6.71
CA TRP A 38 21.41 6.52 -5.49
C TRP A 38 22.30 6.49 -4.24
N LYS A 39 23.63 6.34 -4.38
CA LYS A 39 24.56 6.39 -3.24
C LYS A 39 24.67 7.81 -2.73
N GLU A 40 24.89 8.75 -3.62
CA GLU A 40 24.97 10.18 -3.28
C GLU A 40 23.62 10.69 -2.75
N ILE A 41 22.52 10.34 -3.41
CA ILE A 41 21.16 10.68 -2.96
C ILE A 41 20.92 10.15 -1.55
N ALA A 42 21.28 8.90 -1.26
CA ALA A 42 21.10 8.35 0.08
C ALA A 42 21.91 9.09 1.16
N HIS A 43 23.12 9.55 0.83
CA HIS A 43 23.91 10.40 1.73
C HIS A 43 23.20 11.72 2.04
N LYS A 44 22.60 12.36 1.01
CA LYS A 44 21.83 13.61 1.16
C LYS A 44 20.53 13.42 1.94
N VAL A 45 19.81 12.32 1.72
CA VAL A 45 18.54 12.02 2.40
C VAL A 45 18.78 11.68 3.88
N GLY A 46 19.79 10.85 4.17
CA GLY A 46 20.15 10.43 5.52
C GLY A 46 19.20 9.39 6.13
N GLY A 47 19.76 8.41 6.85
CA GLY A 47 18.98 7.37 7.54
C GLY A 47 18.32 6.33 6.64
N TRP A 48 18.54 6.40 5.32
CA TRP A 48 18.06 5.42 4.34
C TRP A 48 19.21 4.97 3.45
N SER A 49 19.23 3.70 3.08
CA SER A 49 20.20 3.17 2.12
C SER A 49 19.85 3.56 0.68
N ALA A 50 20.84 3.57 -0.20
CA ALA A 50 20.67 3.76 -1.65
C ALA A 50 19.59 2.87 -2.26
N ARG A 51 19.53 1.60 -1.82
CA ARG A 51 18.49 0.66 -2.25
C ARG A 51 17.09 1.12 -1.84
N GLN A 52 16.92 1.55 -0.59
CA GLN A 52 15.64 2.01 -0.06
C GLN A 52 15.18 3.30 -0.76
N CYS A 53 16.08 4.26 -0.98
CA CYS A 53 15.78 5.49 -1.72
C CYS A 53 15.32 5.17 -3.15
N ARG A 54 16.04 4.29 -3.87
CA ARG A 54 15.65 3.86 -5.22
C ARG A 54 14.29 3.16 -5.23
N GLU A 55 14.06 2.25 -4.30
CA GLU A 55 12.78 1.53 -4.18
C GLU A 55 11.63 2.47 -3.84
N ARG A 56 11.85 3.48 -2.99
CA ARG A 56 10.86 4.49 -2.65
C ARG A 56 10.51 5.34 -3.87
N TRP A 57 11.53 5.84 -4.60
CA TRP A 57 11.33 6.61 -5.82
C TRP A 57 10.52 5.82 -6.85
N LYS A 58 11.04 4.66 -7.27
CA LYS A 58 10.47 3.84 -8.33
C LYS A 58 9.02 3.38 -8.08
N ASN A 59 8.60 3.27 -6.82
CA ASN A 59 7.28 2.76 -6.47
C ASN A 59 6.29 3.84 -6.02
N TYR A 60 6.76 5.03 -5.63
CA TYR A 60 5.89 6.02 -4.98
C TYR A 60 6.15 7.49 -5.36
N LEU A 61 7.36 7.90 -5.74
CA LEU A 61 7.68 9.33 -5.90
C LEU A 61 8.01 9.74 -7.33
N ASP A 62 8.29 8.77 -8.20
CA ASP A 62 8.54 9.04 -9.62
C ASP A 62 7.32 9.73 -10.25
N PRO A 63 7.45 10.95 -10.80
CA PRO A 63 6.33 11.69 -11.41
C PRO A 63 5.65 10.96 -12.56
N ALA A 64 6.32 9.96 -13.16
CA ALA A 64 5.72 9.13 -14.20
C ALA A 64 4.67 8.15 -13.65
N LEU A 65 4.51 8.03 -12.33
CA LEU A 65 3.53 7.15 -11.71
C LEU A 65 2.16 7.82 -11.53
N SER A 66 1.10 7.07 -11.82
CA SER A 66 -0.27 7.47 -11.49
C SER A 66 -0.59 7.14 -10.03
N HIS A 67 -1.13 8.14 -9.32
CA HIS A 67 -1.66 8.01 -7.97
C HIS A 67 -3.18 7.83 -7.92
N GLU A 68 -3.83 7.70 -9.07
CA GLU A 68 -5.28 7.49 -9.15
C GLU A 68 -5.67 6.10 -8.66
N LYS A 69 -6.95 5.93 -8.32
CA LYS A 69 -7.50 4.61 -7.98
C LYS A 69 -7.39 3.67 -9.20
N TRP A 70 -7.32 2.36 -8.94
CA TRP A 70 -7.42 1.36 -10.00
C TRP A 70 -8.82 1.38 -10.60
N ASN A 71 -8.90 1.35 -11.92
CA ASN A 71 -10.17 1.28 -12.64
C ASN A 71 -10.41 -0.14 -13.21
N ALA A 72 -11.65 -0.40 -13.64
CA ALA A 72 -12.06 -1.71 -14.13
C ALA A 72 -11.29 -2.14 -15.40
N THR A 73 -10.95 -1.19 -16.28
CA THR A 73 -10.16 -1.47 -17.49
C THR A 73 -8.75 -1.94 -17.13
N GLU A 74 -8.09 -1.28 -16.19
CA GLU A 74 -6.78 -1.68 -15.69
C GLU A 74 -6.81 -3.06 -15.01
N ASP A 75 -7.88 -3.35 -14.25
CA ASP A 75 -8.07 -4.66 -13.62
C ASP A 75 -8.23 -5.76 -14.65
N GLN A 76 -9.03 -5.52 -15.70
CA GLN A 76 -9.19 -6.44 -16.82
C GLN A 76 -7.84 -6.72 -17.50
N ILE A 77 -7.11 -5.67 -17.88
CA ILE A 77 -5.78 -5.80 -18.49
C ILE A 77 -4.83 -6.59 -17.57
N LEU A 78 -4.86 -6.31 -16.26
CA LEU A 78 -4.02 -7.01 -15.30
C LEU A 78 -4.32 -8.52 -15.26
N LEU A 79 -5.60 -8.90 -15.21
CA LEU A 79 -5.99 -10.31 -15.17
C LEU A 79 -5.63 -11.04 -16.47
N GLU A 80 -5.97 -10.45 -17.61
CA GLU A 80 -5.65 -10.99 -18.94
C GLU A 80 -4.13 -11.20 -19.11
N LYS A 81 -3.33 -10.18 -18.77
CA LYS A 81 -1.87 -10.25 -18.92
C LYS A 81 -1.21 -11.15 -17.88
N PHE A 82 -1.81 -11.33 -16.72
CA PHE A 82 -1.36 -12.32 -15.74
C PHE A 82 -1.65 -13.75 -16.22
N GLU A 83 -2.77 -13.99 -16.90
CA GLU A 83 -3.06 -15.27 -17.53
C GLU A 83 -2.07 -15.57 -18.67
N GLU A 84 -1.74 -14.58 -19.49
CA GLU A 84 -0.80 -14.72 -20.62
C GLU A 84 0.66 -14.91 -20.18
N TYR A 85 1.14 -14.11 -19.21
CA TYR A 85 2.57 -14.03 -18.86
C TYR A 85 2.92 -14.53 -17.45
N GLY A 86 1.93 -14.94 -16.66
CA GLY A 86 2.12 -15.36 -15.27
C GLY A 86 2.77 -14.27 -14.42
N THR A 87 3.85 -14.62 -13.69
CA THR A 87 4.54 -13.67 -12.79
C THR A 87 5.61 -12.82 -13.49
N ASN A 88 5.60 -12.72 -14.82
CA ASN A 88 6.49 -11.82 -15.54
C ASN A 88 6.03 -10.36 -15.41
N TRP A 89 6.31 -9.77 -14.25
CA TRP A 89 5.87 -8.42 -13.90
C TRP A 89 6.46 -7.32 -14.78
N VAL A 90 7.63 -7.55 -15.36
CA VAL A 90 8.27 -6.59 -16.27
C VAL A 90 7.43 -6.46 -17.54
N GLU A 91 6.95 -7.59 -18.07
CA GLU A 91 6.10 -7.60 -19.26
C GLU A 91 4.72 -7.01 -18.95
N ILE A 92 4.07 -7.45 -17.87
CA ILE A 92 2.74 -6.92 -17.48
C ILE A 92 2.78 -5.40 -17.28
N LYS A 93 3.85 -4.84 -16.71
CA LYS A 93 4.01 -3.39 -16.54
C LYS A 93 3.95 -2.63 -17.87
N ARG A 94 4.39 -3.21 -18.98
CA ARG A 94 4.35 -2.56 -20.30
C ARG A 94 2.92 -2.26 -20.76
N HIS A 95 1.93 -3.00 -20.25
CA HIS A 95 0.51 -2.82 -20.57
C HIS A 95 -0.24 -1.93 -19.55
N LEU A 96 0.40 -1.56 -18.44
CA LEU A 96 -0.18 -0.73 -17.39
C LEU A 96 0.70 0.51 -17.17
N PRO A 97 0.73 1.44 -18.14
CA PRO A 97 1.53 2.66 -18.04
C PRO A 97 1.13 3.46 -16.80
N GLY A 98 2.12 4.09 -16.14
CA GLY A 98 1.91 4.81 -14.90
C GLY A 98 1.74 3.92 -13.65
N ARG A 99 1.60 2.60 -13.77
CA ARG A 99 1.57 1.71 -12.60
C ARG A 99 2.95 1.17 -12.25
N ALA A 100 3.31 1.26 -10.97
CA ALA A 100 4.51 0.62 -10.45
C ALA A 100 4.30 -0.90 -10.35
N VAL A 101 5.37 -1.68 -10.56
CA VAL A 101 5.35 -3.15 -10.41
C VAL A 101 4.83 -3.59 -9.04
N ASN A 102 5.17 -2.85 -7.98
CA ASN A 102 4.65 -3.13 -6.64
C ASN A 102 3.13 -2.91 -6.56
N GLY A 103 2.63 -1.85 -7.18
CA GLY A 103 1.19 -1.58 -7.29
C GLY A 103 0.45 -2.68 -8.04
N ILE A 104 1.01 -3.15 -9.17
CA ILE A 104 0.46 -4.25 -9.98
C ILE A 104 0.31 -5.53 -9.14
N LYS A 105 1.37 -5.93 -8.42
CA LYS A 105 1.34 -7.11 -7.55
C LYS A 105 0.29 -6.99 -6.45
N ASN A 106 0.25 -5.83 -5.78
CA ASN A 106 -0.71 -5.57 -4.71
C ASN A 106 -2.14 -5.60 -5.24
N ARG A 107 -2.39 -5.03 -6.43
CA ARG A 107 -3.71 -5.04 -7.03
C ARG A 107 -4.14 -6.45 -7.40
N LEU A 108 -3.26 -7.26 -7.99
CA LEU A 108 -3.58 -8.64 -8.29
C LEU A 108 -3.90 -9.43 -7.01
N GLN A 109 -3.16 -9.22 -5.92
CA GLN A 109 -3.45 -9.84 -4.63
C GLN A 109 -4.81 -9.41 -4.09
N TYR A 110 -5.14 -8.12 -4.20
CA TYR A 110 -6.46 -7.60 -3.84
C TYR A 110 -7.56 -8.25 -4.68
N LEU A 111 -7.41 -8.29 -6.00
CA LEU A 111 -8.36 -8.92 -6.91
C LEU A 111 -8.52 -10.41 -6.60
N LYS A 112 -7.44 -11.15 -6.32
CA LYS A 112 -7.55 -12.56 -5.92
C LYS A 112 -8.33 -12.77 -4.62
N LYS A 113 -8.22 -11.84 -3.67
CA LYS A 113 -8.95 -11.89 -2.40
C LYS A 113 -10.42 -11.46 -2.54
N HIS A 114 -10.71 -10.57 -3.48
CA HIS A 114 -11.99 -9.89 -3.64
C HIS A 114 -12.66 -10.16 -5.00
N SER A 115 -12.21 -11.17 -5.76
CA SER A 115 -12.72 -11.44 -7.11
C SER A 115 -14.15 -11.97 -7.03
N PRO A 116 -15.08 -11.44 -7.82
CA PRO A 116 -16.42 -12.00 -7.96
C PRO A 116 -16.45 -13.38 -8.64
N LEU A 117 -15.32 -13.91 -9.14
CA LEU A 117 -15.25 -15.28 -9.70
C LEU A 117 -15.41 -16.39 -8.63
N ARG A 118 -15.51 -16.02 -7.34
CA ARG A 118 -15.94 -16.94 -6.26
C ARG A 118 -17.44 -16.85 -5.94
N VAL A 119 -18.19 -15.99 -6.63
CA VAL A 119 -19.63 -15.78 -6.39
C VAL A 119 -20.49 -16.84 -7.09
N GLU A 120 -19.97 -17.48 -8.15
CA GLU A 120 -20.71 -18.54 -8.87
C GLU A 120 -20.95 -19.80 -8.01
N GLU A 121 -20.16 -20.03 -6.95
CA GLU A 121 -20.38 -21.15 -6.00
C GLU A 121 -21.47 -20.86 -4.95
N PHE A 122 -21.93 -19.62 -4.78
CA PHE A 122 -22.92 -19.23 -3.75
C PHE A 122 -24.34 -19.01 -4.28
N LYS A 123 -24.60 -19.26 -5.57
CA LYS A 123 -25.89 -19.00 -6.22
C LYS A 123 -27.01 -20.01 -5.91
N GLN A 124 -26.83 -20.99 -5.01
CA GLN A 124 -27.85 -22.02 -4.76
C GLN A 124 -28.69 -21.86 -3.49
N GLU A 125 -28.53 -20.82 -2.68
CA GLU A 125 -29.45 -20.54 -1.57
C GLU A 125 -29.97 -19.10 -1.64
N GLU A 126 -30.85 -18.84 -2.61
CA GLU A 126 -31.70 -17.65 -2.60
C GLU A 126 -32.86 -17.86 -1.61
N ALA A 127 -32.71 -17.35 -0.40
CA ALA A 127 -33.85 -16.87 0.38
C ALA A 127 -33.44 -15.85 1.45
N SER A 128 -34.00 -14.63 1.31
CA SER A 128 -34.17 -13.59 2.34
C SER A 128 -33.03 -12.58 2.54
N PHE A 129 -33.25 -11.40 1.95
CA PHE A 129 -32.63 -10.10 2.23
C PHE A 129 -32.38 -9.81 3.73
N ASN A 130 -31.14 -9.45 4.07
CA ASN A 130 -30.72 -8.20 4.75
C ASN A 130 -29.40 -8.41 5.49
N ASP A 131 -28.26 -8.13 4.86
CA ASP A 131 -27.04 -7.80 5.60
C ASP A 131 -26.74 -6.31 5.41
N ILE A 132 -27.26 -5.56 6.38
CA ILE A 132 -27.19 -4.10 6.57
C ILE A 132 -25.74 -3.63 6.82
N ASP A 133 -24.79 -4.54 7.03
CA ASP A 133 -23.41 -4.19 7.39
C ASP A 133 -22.61 -3.54 6.26
N TYR A 134 -22.89 -3.87 5.00
CA TYR A 134 -22.22 -3.20 3.86
C TYR A 134 -22.69 -1.75 3.68
N TYR A 135 -23.95 -1.45 3.99
CA TYR A 135 -24.51 -0.10 3.87
C TYR A 135 -24.17 0.78 5.10
N LEU A 136 -23.99 0.17 6.29
CA LEU A 136 -23.60 0.89 7.50
C LEU A 136 -22.14 1.37 7.51
N ASP A 137 -21.21 0.67 6.86
CA ASP A 137 -19.84 1.17 6.71
C ASP A 137 -19.73 2.32 5.70
N PHE A 138 -20.65 2.37 4.72
CA PHE A 138 -20.78 3.49 3.78
C PHE A 138 -21.28 4.78 4.47
N LEU A 139 -22.21 4.68 5.44
CA LEU A 139 -22.79 5.84 6.15
C LEU A 139 -21.97 6.35 7.35
N LYS A 140 -21.06 5.55 7.92
CA LYS A 140 -20.19 5.98 9.04
C LYS A 140 -19.12 7.01 8.62
N ILE A 141 -18.79 7.10 7.34
CA ILE A 141 -17.74 8.00 6.82
C ILE A 141 -18.23 9.46 6.70
N SER A 142 -19.55 9.72 6.66
CA SER A 142 -20.10 11.07 6.44
C SER A 142 -20.47 11.86 7.70
N ASN A 143 -20.48 11.26 8.91
CA ASN A 143 -21.04 11.89 10.12
C ASN A 143 -20.13 11.86 11.37
N LEU A 144 -18.80 11.96 11.21
CA LEU A 144 -17.88 12.19 12.33
C LEU A 144 -17.31 13.62 12.32
N SER A 145 -18.21 14.59 12.46
CA SER A 145 -17.90 15.79 13.24
C SER A 145 -18.83 15.80 14.46
N ASN A 146 -18.22 15.67 15.63
CA ASN A 146 -18.77 15.75 17.00
C ASN A 146 -19.17 14.44 17.67
N SER A 147 -18.25 13.91 18.48
CA SER A 147 -18.57 13.67 19.90
C SER A 147 -17.31 13.59 20.79
N HIS A 148 -17.13 14.62 21.62
CA HIS A 148 -16.63 14.61 23.01
C HIS A 148 -17.42 15.76 23.66
N ASP A 149 -18.00 15.73 24.85
CA ASP A 149 -18.04 14.85 26.02
C ASP A 149 -19.11 15.53 26.93
N LYS A 150 -20.01 14.78 27.59
CA LYS A 150 -20.75 15.21 28.80
C LYS A 150 -21.30 13.99 29.55
N SER A 151 -20.57 13.53 30.54
CA SER A 151 -21.16 12.94 31.75
C SER A 151 -21.70 14.06 32.65
N ASP A 152 -23.02 14.16 32.80
CA ASP A 152 -23.74 14.39 34.08
C ASP A 152 -25.21 14.80 33.86
N ILE A 153 -26.01 14.51 34.89
CA ILE A 153 -27.40 14.93 35.18
C ILE A 153 -28.50 13.93 34.76
N SER A 154 -28.96 13.13 35.73
CA SER A 154 -30.31 13.36 36.29
C SER A 154 -30.51 12.66 37.63
N ALA A 155 -30.61 13.45 38.69
CA ALA A 155 -31.32 13.10 39.92
C ALA A 155 -32.85 13.09 39.68
N PHE A 156 -33.57 12.38 40.55
CA PHE A 156 -35.04 12.28 40.79
C PHE A 156 -35.66 10.89 40.54
N ASN A 157 -35.51 9.98 41.52
CA ASN A 157 -36.54 9.64 42.51
C ASN A 157 -35.94 8.73 43.59
#